data_AF-A0A0J6SQI3-F1
#
_entry.id   AF-A0A0J6SQI3-F1
#
_cell.length_a   1.000
_cell.length_b   1.000
_cell.length_c   1.000
_cell.angle_alpha   90.00
_cell.angle_beta   90.00
_cell.angle_gamma   90.00
#
_symmetry.space_group_name_H-M   'P 1'
#
loop_
_entity.id
_entity.type
_entity.pdbx_description
1 polymer ?
#
loop_
_entity_poly.entity_id
_entity_poly.type
_entity_poly.pdbx_seq_one_letter_code
_entity_poly.pdbx_strand_id
1 'polypeptide(L)'
;MNAIQVASAFRALLIFFGGILVARGWLTAEQVSYLTDIGTLTAVVGGAMAIGSFAYGVWVRRPAGLLASAASLPEVDRITVAPSAAPLADAVPSPKVTAS
;
A
#
# COMPACT_ATOMS: atom_id res chain seq x y z
N MET A 1 4.44 -17.66 -13.82
CA MET A 1 5.81 -17.49 -13.28
C MET A 1 5.80 -17.98 -11.84
N ASN A 2 6.78 -18.80 -11.45
CA ASN A 2 6.91 -19.28 -10.06
C ASN A 2 7.53 -18.16 -9.19
N ALA A 3 7.17 -18.10 -7.91
CA ALA A 3 7.69 -17.14 -6.92
C ALA A 3 9.22 -17.05 -6.92
N ILE A 4 9.90 -18.19 -7.13
CA ILE A 4 11.36 -18.25 -7.23
C ILE A 4 11.88 -17.44 -8.43
N GLN A 5 11.22 -17.52 -9.58
CA GLN A 5 11.63 -16.78 -10.79
C GLN A 5 11.40 -15.27 -10.65
N VAL A 6 10.31 -14.87 -10.00
CA VAL A 6 10.03 -13.45 -9.70
C VAL A 6 11.07 -12.89 -8.74
N ALA A 7 11.42 -13.63 -7.68
CA ALA A 7 12.44 -13.24 -6.73
C ALA A 7 13.83 -13.13 -7.38
N SER A 8 14.19 -14.07 -8.27
CA SER A 8 15.46 -14.01 -9.02
C SER A 8 15.51 -12.82 -9.98
N ALA A 9 14.41 -12.53 -10.69
CA ALA A 9 14.32 -11.37 -11.57
C ALA A 9 14.43 -10.05 -10.80
N PHE A 10 13.75 -9.95 -9.64
CA PHE A 10 13.83 -8.78 -8.77
C PHE A 10 15.25 -8.60 -8.20
N ARG A 11 15.90 -9.67 -7.77
CA ARG A 11 17.30 -9.64 -7.31
C ARG A 11 18.24 -9.15 -8.42
N ALA A 12 18.05 -9.59 -9.66
CA ALA A 12 18.86 -9.13 -10.79
C ALA A 12 18.71 -7.63 -11.03
N LEU A 13 17.48 -7.10 -10.93
CA LEU A 13 17.23 -5.65 -11.02
C LEU A 13 17.92 -4.89 -9.89
N LEU A 14 17.86 -5.38 -8.66
CA LEU A 14 18.52 -4.73 -7.52
C LEU A 14 20.05 -4.73 -7.63
N ILE A 15 20.65 -5.81 -8.13
CA ILE A 15 22.10 -5.85 -8.39
C ILE A 15 22.45 -4.84 -9.48
N PHE A 16 21.67 -4.79 -10.57
CA PHE A 16 21.90 -3.88 -11.68
C PHE A 16 21.80 -2.40 -11.26
N PHE A 17 20.69 -2.01 -10.64
CA PHE A 17 20.52 -0.63 -10.16
C PHE A 17 21.43 -0.32 -8.98
N GLY A 18 21.65 -1.26 -8.05
CA GLY A 18 22.58 -1.12 -6.95
C GLY A 18 24.00 -0.80 -7.43
N GLY A 19 24.48 -1.50 -8.47
CA GLY A 19 25.76 -1.18 -9.10
C GLY A 19 25.83 0.25 -9.67
N ILE A 20 24.75 0.74 -10.27
CA ILE A 20 24.66 2.12 -10.77
C ILE A 20 24.68 3.13 -9.62
N LEU A 21 23.96 2.88 -8.53
CA LEU A 21 23.93 3.78 -7.36
C LEU A 21 25.29 3.82 -6.65
N VAL A 22 26.01 2.70 -6.58
CA VAL A 22 27.38 2.63 -6.05
C VAL A 22 28.35 3.38 -6.95
N ALA A 23 28.25 3.21 -8.28
CA ALA A 23 29.08 3.94 -9.24
C ALA A 23 28.86 5.47 -9.17
N ARG A 24 27.67 5.91 -8.75
CA ARG A 24 27.36 7.33 -8.50
C ARG A 24 27.75 7.81 -7.09
N GLY A 25 28.26 6.94 -6.24
CA GLY A 25 28.66 7.25 -4.86
C GLY A 25 27.48 7.52 -3.92
N TRP A 26 26.25 7.17 -4.33
CA TRP A 26 25.05 7.37 -3.51
C TRP A 26 24.87 6.28 -2.45
N LEU A 27 25.41 5.09 -2.72
CA LEU A 27 25.41 3.95 -1.83
C LEU A 27 26.79 3.31 -1.78
N THR A 28 27.13 2.68 -0.67
CA THR A 28 28.32 1.84 -0.56
C THR A 28 28.01 0.41 -1.04
N ALA A 29 29.03 -0.33 -1.45
CA ALA A 29 28.88 -1.72 -1.88
C ALA A 29 28.27 -2.62 -0.79
N GLU A 30 28.55 -2.32 0.48
CA GLU A 30 27.93 -3.00 1.62
C GLU A 30 26.42 -2.77 1.68
N GLN A 31 25.94 -1.53 1.46
CA GLN A 31 24.50 -1.23 1.45
C GLN A 31 23.76 -1.99 0.35
N VAL A 32 24.36 -2.16 -0.83
CA VAL A 32 23.78 -2.96 -1.92
C VAL A 32 23.82 -4.46 -1.60
N SER A 33 24.86 -4.94 -0.93
CA SER A 33 24.94 -6.32 -0.45
C SER A 33 23.80 -6.65 0.52
N TYR A 34 23.51 -5.77 1.48
CA TYR A 34 22.37 -5.93 2.39
C TYR A 34 21.02 -5.94 1.66
N LEU A 35 20.87 -5.13 0.62
CA LEU A 35 19.66 -5.10 -0.21
C LEU A 35 19.52 -6.33 -1.10
N THR A 36 20.58 -7.09 -1.36
CA THR A 36 20.54 -8.26 -2.25
C THR A 36 20.58 -9.59 -1.50
N ASP A 37 20.82 -9.57 -0.20
CA ASP A 37 20.66 -10.75 0.66
C ASP A 37 19.19 -11.19 0.76
N ILE A 38 18.94 -12.49 0.58
CA ILE A 38 17.58 -13.05 0.52
C ILE A 38 16.90 -12.94 1.88
N GLY A 39 17.63 -13.16 2.97
CA GLY A 39 17.07 -13.08 4.32
C GLY A 39 16.63 -11.64 4.64
N THR A 40 17.52 -10.70 4.39
CA THR A 40 17.28 -9.27 4.64
C THR A 40 16.21 -8.70 3.73
N LEU A 41 16.23 -9.02 2.43
CA LEU A 41 15.24 -8.55 1.46
C LEU A 41 13.85 -9.13 1.74
N THR A 42 13.75 -10.40 2.13
CA THR A 42 12.46 -11.00 2.52
C THR A 42 11.91 -10.33 3.77
N ALA A 43 12.76 -10.02 4.76
CA ALA A 43 12.35 -9.31 5.97
C ALA A 43 11.90 -7.87 5.68
N VAL A 44 12.63 -7.13 4.83
CA VAL A 44 12.28 -5.76 4.46
C VAL A 44 11.00 -5.71 3.63
N VAL A 45 10.88 -6.55 2.59
CA VAL A 45 9.67 -6.61 1.76
C VAL A 45 8.49 -7.11 2.58
N GLY A 46 8.68 -8.14 3.40
CA GLY A 46 7.65 -8.65 4.31
C GLY A 46 7.19 -7.59 5.32
N GLY A 47 8.13 -6.85 5.91
CA GLY A 47 7.85 -5.74 6.81
C GLY A 47 7.11 -4.59 6.12
N ALA A 48 7.54 -4.19 4.93
CA ALA A 48 6.88 -3.15 4.14
C ALA A 48 5.46 -3.56 3.73
N MET A 49 5.26 -4.81 3.32
CA MET A 49 3.94 -5.35 3.01
C MET A 49 3.05 -5.44 4.25
N ALA A 50 3.59 -5.81 5.41
CA ALA A 50 2.86 -5.84 6.66
C ALA A 50 2.42 -4.43 7.10
N ILE A 51 3.32 -3.45 7.05
CA ILE A 51 3.02 -2.04 7.35
C ILE A 51 2.00 -1.50 6.35
N GLY A 52 2.17 -1.76 5.06
CA GLY A 52 1.24 -1.35 4.01
C GLY A 52 -0.15 -1.97 4.19
N SER A 53 -0.21 -3.25 4.51
CA SER A 53 -1.48 -3.97 4.76
C SER A 53 -2.16 -3.46 6.03
N PHE A 54 -1.39 -3.17 7.09
CA PHE A 54 -1.89 -2.57 8.32
C PHE A 54 -2.42 -1.16 8.06
N ALA A 55 -1.66 -0.32 7.36
CA ALA A 55 -2.09 1.02 6.98
C ALA A 55 -3.35 0.98 6.10
N TYR A 56 -3.42 0.06 5.14
CA TYR A 56 -4.64 -0.15 4.34
C TYR A 56 -5.83 -0.57 5.21
N GLY A 57 -5.62 -1.50 6.15
CA GLY A 57 -6.64 -1.91 7.10
C GLY A 57 -7.14 -0.75 7.98
N VAL A 58 -6.24 0.08 8.49
CA VAL A 58 -6.59 1.18 9.40
C VAL A 58 -7.21 2.37 8.65
N TRP A 59 -6.70 2.74 7.48
CA TRP A 59 -7.14 3.94 6.75
C TRP A 59 -8.22 3.67 5.69
N VAL A 60 -8.18 2.53 5.00
CA VAL A 60 -9.13 2.22 3.91
C VAL A 60 -10.32 1.40 4.41
N ARG A 61 -10.11 0.44 5.31
CA ARG A 61 -11.21 -0.36 5.88
C ARG A 61 -11.92 0.29 7.08
N ARG A 62 -11.58 1.53 7.44
CA ARG A 62 -12.39 2.29 8.41
C ARG A 62 -13.81 2.51 7.86
N PRO A 63 -14.84 2.63 8.71
CA PRO A 63 -16.22 2.78 8.27
C PRO A 63 -16.42 3.90 7.22
N ALA A 64 -15.75 5.04 7.38
CA ALA A 64 -15.77 6.14 6.40
C ALA A 64 -15.10 5.78 5.05
N GLY A 65 -14.04 4.96 5.05
CA GLY A 65 -13.37 4.51 3.82
C GLY A 65 -14.21 3.52 3.02
N LEU A 66 -14.93 2.63 3.71
CA LEU A 66 -15.91 1.74 3.09
C LEU A 66 -17.07 2.54 2.47
N LEU A 67 -17.58 3.54 3.20
CA LEU A 67 -18.66 4.41 2.71
C LEU A 67 -18.21 5.23 1.48
N ALA A 68 -16.98 5.74 1.48
CA ALA A 68 -16.39 6.43 0.33
C ALA A 68 -16.23 5.49 -0.88
N SER A 69 -15.78 4.25 -0.66
CA SER A 69 -15.65 3.26 -1.73
C SER A 69 -17.01 2.89 -2.33
N ALA A 70 -18.04 2.74 -1.51
CA ALA A 70 -19.41 2.51 -1.98
C ALA A 70 -19.94 3.72 -2.79
N ALA A 71 -19.67 4.95 -2.33
CA ALA A 71 -20.09 6.17 -3.01
C ALA A 71 -19.39 6.39 -4.36
N SER A 72 -18.19 5.82 -4.56
CA SER A 72 -17.46 5.89 -5.83
C SER A 72 -18.05 5.02 -6.95
N LEU A 73 -18.95 4.08 -6.62
CA LEU A 73 -19.58 3.23 -7.62
C LEU A 73 -20.63 4.02 -8.44
N PRO A 74 -20.67 3.83 -9.77
CA PRO A 74 -21.63 4.52 -10.64
C PRO A 74 -23.07 4.04 -10.41
N GLU A 75 -23.24 2.79 -9.95
CA GLU A 75 -24.52 2.14 -9.68
C GLU A 75 -25.19 2.64 -8.39
N VAL A 76 -24.42 3.26 -7.49
CA VAL A 76 -24.94 3.75 -6.21
C VAL A 76 -25.47 5.16 -6.41
N ASP A 77 -26.78 5.33 -6.24
CA ASP A 77 -27.47 6.62 -6.35
C ASP A 77 -27.48 7.38 -5.00
N ARG A 78 -27.77 6.67 -3.89
CA ARG A 78 -27.85 7.26 -2.54
C ARG A 78 -27.38 6.29 -1.46
N ILE A 79 -26.67 6.84 -0.46
CA ILE A 79 -26.26 6.16 0.77
C ILE A 79 -26.80 6.95 1.97
N THR A 80 -27.73 6.35 2.71
CA THR A 80 -28.25 6.91 3.97
C THR A 80 -27.59 6.25 5.16
N VAL A 81 -27.03 7.06 6.06
CA VAL A 81 -26.46 6.61 7.33
C VAL A 81 -27.34 7.05 8.51
N ALA A 82 -27.37 6.22 9.55
CA ALA A 82 -28.12 6.48 10.78
C ALA A 82 -27.70 7.81 11.42
N PRO A 83 -28.60 8.50 12.14
CA PRO A 83 -28.31 9.83 12.71
C PRO A 83 -27.20 9.79 13.78
N SER A 84 -27.02 8.65 14.46
CA SER A 84 -25.89 8.42 15.37
C SER A 84 -24.53 8.33 14.67
N ALA A 85 -24.51 8.17 13.34
CA ALA A 85 -23.32 8.11 12.51
C ALA A 85 -23.18 9.36 11.60
N ALA A 86 -23.89 10.45 11.89
CA ALA A 86 -23.79 11.71 11.14
C ALA A 86 -22.34 12.25 10.98
N PRO A 87 -21.45 12.17 11.98
CA PRO A 87 -20.05 12.58 11.81
C PRO A 87 -19.29 11.76 10.76
N LEU A 88 -19.76 10.54 10.48
CA LEU A 88 -19.19 9.65 9.47
C LEU A 88 -19.63 10.04 8.05
N ALA A 89 -20.85 10.60 7.92
CA ALA A 89 -21.37 11.14 6.66
C ALA A 89 -20.54 12.38 6.25
N ASP A 90 -20.29 13.28 7.21
CA ASP A 90 -19.52 14.51 6.99
C ASP A 90 -18.05 14.24 6.64
N ALA A 91 -17.50 13.13 7.14
CA ALA A 91 -16.13 12.71 6.85
C ALA A 91 -15.94 12.16 5.42
N VAL A 92 -17.02 11.94 4.67
CA VAL A 92 -16.99 11.41 3.29
C VAL A 92 -17.42 12.50 2.32
N PRO A 93 -16.49 13.11 1.56
CA PRO A 93 -16.82 14.16 0.60
C PRO A 93 -17.47 13.53 -0.65
N SER A 94 -18.76 13.18 -0.56
CA SER A 94 -19.57 12.71 -1.68
C SER A 94 -21.01 13.23 -1.58
N PRO A 95 -21.59 13.81 -2.65
CA PRO A 95 -22.97 14.29 -2.65
C PRO A 95 -24.01 13.16 -2.54
N LYS A 96 -23.57 11.89 -2.65
CA LYS A 96 -24.43 10.70 -2.56
C LYS A 96 -24.64 10.22 -1.11
N VAL A 97 -23.87 10.73 -0.15
CA VAL A 97 -23.91 10.30 1.26
C VAL A 97 -24.68 11.33 2.07
N THR A 98 -25.73 10.89 2.77
CA THR A 98 -26.57 11.76 3.60
C THR A 98 -26.88 11.10 4.95
N ALA A 99 -26.89 11.89 6.03
CA ALA A 99 -27.46 11.46 7.31
C ALA A 99 -28.98 11.66 7.31
N SER A 100 -29.76 10.68 7.80
CA SER A 100 -31.22 10.75 7.90
C SER A 100 -31.71 10.90 9.33
#